data_AF-A0A9E3GW70-F1
#
_entry.id   AF-A0A9E3GW70-F1
#
_cell.length_a   1.000
_cell.length_b   1.000
_cell.length_c   1.000
_cell.angle_alpha   90.00
_cell.angle_beta   90.00
_cell.angle_gamma   90.00
#
_symmetry.space_group_name_H-M   'P 1'
#
loop_
_entity.id
_entity.type
_entity.pdbx_description
1 polymer ?
#
loop_
_entity_poly.entity_id
_entity_poly.type
_entity_poly.pdbx_seq_one_letter_code
_entity_poly.pdbx_strand_id
1 'polypeptide(L)'
;MPRDVDQPRGGPHDREVEAAYFTLLRAREELDGLRRYDDYLRDERGRLRRAMSEGDALADRVDPRYRRVLAHTDKPLADAIRTRLAVIEDELARLPDRLVAAEEFVEECEREHAELKRSA
;
A
#
# COMPACT_ATOMS: atom_id res chain seq x y z
N MET A 1 24.29 45.63 -19.56
CA MET A 1 22.87 45.61 -19.15
C MET A 1 22.62 44.27 -18.47
N PRO A 2 22.44 44.23 -17.14
CA PRO A 2 22.06 42.99 -16.47
C PRO A 2 20.62 42.66 -16.88
N ARG A 3 20.39 41.39 -17.24
CA ARG A 3 19.05 40.87 -17.52
C ARG A 3 18.31 40.83 -16.19
N ASP A 4 17.19 41.55 -16.10
CA ASP A 4 16.20 41.37 -15.04
C ASP A 4 15.86 39.88 -14.98
N VAL A 5 16.20 39.27 -13.86
CA VAL A 5 15.84 37.89 -13.54
C VAL A 5 14.34 37.91 -13.35
N ASP A 6 13.66 37.21 -14.26
CA ASP A 6 12.23 36.97 -14.34
C ASP A 6 11.66 36.75 -12.92
N GLN A 7 10.94 37.75 -12.40
CA GLN A 7 10.22 37.59 -11.15
C GLN A 7 9.19 36.47 -11.36
N PRO A 8 9.04 35.51 -10.43
CA PRO A 8 8.03 34.48 -10.55
C PRO A 8 6.65 35.14 -10.70
N ARG A 9 6.02 34.91 -11.85
CA ARG A 9 4.69 35.43 -12.19
C ARG A 9 3.66 34.74 -11.30
N GLY A 10 3.33 35.35 -10.17
CA GLY A 10 2.27 34.93 -9.26
C GLY A 10 2.34 35.70 -7.95
N GLY A 11 1.19 36.22 -7.49
CA GLY A 11 1.06 36.86 -6.19
C GLY A 11 1.30 35.87 -5.04
N PRO A 12 1.44 36.33 -3.79
CA PRO A 12 1.58 35.44 -2.62
C PRO A 12 0.47 34.39 -2.55
N HIS A 13 -0.75 34.80 -2.91
CA HIS A 13 -1.94 33.97 -2.96
C HIS A 13 -1.84 32.85 -4.02
N ASP A 14 -1.37 33.15 -5.23
CA ASP A 14 -1.18 32.14 -6.29
C ASP A 14 -0.22 31.03 -5.84
N ARG A 15 0.79 31.37 -5.04
CA ARG A 15 1.76 30.40 -4.48
C ARG A 15 1.15 29.56 -3.37
N GLU A 16 0.26 30.12 -2.56
CA GLU A 16 -0.48 29.38 -1.53
C GLU A 16 -1.45 28.38 -2.16
N VAL A 17 -2.17 28.80 -3.22
CA VAL A 17 -3.04 27.91 -4.00
C VAL A 17 -2.22 26.78 -4.65
N GLU A 18 -1.08 27.11 -5.26
CA GLU A 18 -0.18 26.13 -5.87
C GLU A 18 0.37 25.13 -4.84
N ALA A 19 0.80 25.61 -3.66
CA ALA A 19 1.27 24.76 -2.58
C ALA A 19 0.17 23.81 -2.08
N ALA A 20 -1.05 24.31 -1.86
CA ALA A 20 -2.19 23.49 -1.46
C ALA A 20 -2.55 22.43 -2.51
N TYR A 21 -2.46 22.79 -3.80
CA TYR A 21 -2.66 21.84 -4.91
C TYR A 21 -1.64 20.69 -4.88
N PHE A 22 -0.35 20.99 -4.69
CA PHE A 22 0.68 19.94 -4.64
C PHE A 22 0.54 19.04 -3.40
N THR A 23 0.15 19.60 -2.26
CA THR A 23 -0.19 18.81 -1.07
C THR A 23 -1.35 17.85 -1.35
N LEU A 24 -2.43 18.34 -1.96
CA LEU A 24 -3.57 17.51 -2.36
C LEU A 24 -3.16 16.41 -3.36
N LEU A 25 -2.33 16.74 -4.36
CA LEU A 25 -1.84 15.76 -5.33
C LEU A 25 -1.08 14.63 -4.63
N ARG A 26 -0.16 14.98 -3.72
CA ARG A 26 0.60 14.01 -2.94
C ARG A 26 -0.31 13.15 -2.06
N ALA A 27 -1.29 13.75 -1.38
CA ALA A 27 -2.23 13.02 -0.53
C ALA A 27 -2.99 11.95 -1.33
N ARG A 28 -3.43 12.28 -2.56
CA ARG A 28 -4.09 11.33 -3.47
C ARG A 28 -3.16 10.22 -3.93
N GLU A 29 -1.92 10.54 -4.27
CA GLU A 29 -0.92 9.52 -4.64
C GLU A 29 -0.65 8.54 -3.50
N GLU A 30 -0.59 9.03 -2.26
CA GLU A 30 -0.43 8.20 -1.06
C GLU A 30 -1.64 7.30 -0.83
N LEU A 31 -2.88 7.82 -0.95
CA LEU A 31 -4.11 7.04 -0.86
C LEU A 31 -4.17 5.93 -1.94
N ASP A 32 -3.86 6.26 -3.19
CA ASP A 32 -3.79 5.27 -4.28
C ASP A 32 -2.71 4.23 -4.03
N GLY A 33 -1.58 4.64 -3.43
CA GLY A 33 -0.52 3.74 -2.98
C GLY A 33 -1.04 2.72 -1.95
N LEU A 34 -1.81 3.16 -0.96
CA LEU A 34 -2.41 2.28 0.06
C LEU A 34 -3.42 1.31 -0.55
N ARG A 35 -4.26 1.76 -1.50
CA ARG A 35 -5.23 0.89 -2.19
C ARG A 35 -4.55 -0.21 -3.00
N ARG A 36 -3.53 0.15 -3.79
CA ARG A 36 -2.71 -0.85 -4.53
C ARG A 36 -2.00 -1.82 -3.58
N TYR A 37 -1.59 -1.33 -2.41
CA TYR A 37 -0.97 -2.17 -1.40
C TYR A 37 -1.97 -3.18 -0.79
N ASP A 38 -3.22 -2.77 -0.52
CA ASP A 38 -4.30 -3.68 -0.08
C ASP A 38 -4.51 -4.80 -1.10
N ASP A 39 -4.68 -4.44 -2.37
CA ASP A 39 -4.87 -5.40 -3.47
C ASP A 39 -3.71 -6.40 -3.53
N TYR A 40 -2.48 -5.90 -3.50
CA TYR A 40 -1.29 -6.75 -3.48
C TYR A 40 -1.29 -7.72 -2.29
N LEU A 41 -1.58 -7.25 -1.08
CA LEU A 41 -1.59 -8.09 0.12
C LEU A 41 -2.66 -9.18 0.06
N ARG A 42 -3.85 -8.84 -0.42
CA ARG A 42 -4.96 -9.81 -0.58
C ARG A 42 -4.61 -10.89 -1.58
N ASP A 43 -4.05 -10.51 -2.72
CA ASP A 43 -3.59 -11.42 -3.77
C ASP A 43 -2.47 -12.33 -3.28
N GLU A 44 -1.48 -11.76 -2.59
CA GLU A 44 -0.35 -12.50 -2.05
C GLU A 44 -0.80 -13.50 -0.98
N ARG A 45 -1.68 -13.08 -0.06
CA ARG A 45 -2.31 -13.99 0.91
C ARG A 45 -3.01 -15.15 0.21
N GLY A 46 -3.74 -14.86 -0.86
CA GLY A 46 -4.42 -15.88 -1.68
C GLY A 46 -3.44 -16.86 -2.33
N ARG A 47 -2.35 -16.36 -2.93
CA ARG A 47 -1.28 -17.20 -3.51
C ARG A 47 -0.63 -18.11 -2.47
N LEU A 48 -0.26 -17.57 -1.31
CA LEU A 48 0.41 -18.33 -0.25
C LEU A 48 -0.50 -19.39 0.37
N ARG A 49 -1.78 -19.08 0.61
CA ARG A 49 -2.76 -20.07 1.10
C ARG A 49 -2.99 -21.20 0.09
N ARG A 50 -3.05 -20.89 -1.20
CA ARG A 50 -3.12 -21.91 -2.26
C ARG A 50 -1.88 -22.79 -2.28
N ALA A 51 -0.68 -22.20 -2.23
CA ALA A 51 0.56 -22.95 -2.21
C ALA A 51 0.63 -23.94 -1.03
N MET A 52 0.19 -23.53 0.17
CA MET A 52 0.09 -24.43 1.33
C MET A 52 -0.91 -25.56 1.09
N SER A 53 -2.13 -25.22 0.63
CA SER A 53 -3.18 -26.22 0.38
C SER A 53 -2.78 -27.24 -0.71
N GLU A 54 -2.10 -26.79 -1.75
CA GLU A 54 -1.58 -27.65 -2.82
C GLU A 54 -0.45 -28.55 -2.30
N GLY A 55 0.45 -27.99 -1.48
CA GLY A 55 1.50 -28.73 -0.80
C GLY A 55 0.95 -29.86 0.08
N ASP A 56 -0.06 -29.57 0.90
CA ASP A 56 -0.73 -30.56 1.75
C ASP A 56 -1.39 -31.67 0.91
N ALA A 57 -2.11 -31.29 -0.16
CA ALA A 57 -2.76 -32.24 -1.06
C ALA A 57 -1.76 -33.14 -1.81
N LEU A 58 -0.56 -32.64 -2.13
CA LEU A 58 0.52 -33.42 -2.72
C LEU A 58 1.16 -34.36 -1.69
N ALA A 59 1.39 -33.89 -0.46
CA ALA A 59 1.95 -34.68 0.62
C ALA A 59 1.07 -35.89 0.97
N ASP A 60 -0.25 -35.74 0.92
CA ASP A 60 -1.20 -36.84 1.15
C ASP A 60 -1.08 -37.98 0.12
N ARG A 61 -0.63 -37.67 -1.10
CA ARG A 61 -0.39 -38.67 -2.17
C ARG A 61 0.94 -39.42 -2.02
N VAL A 62 1.85 -38.92 -1.18
CA VAL A 62 3.13 -39.57 -0.92
C VAL A 62 2.92 -40.77 0.00
N ASP A 63 3.58 -41.89 -0.33
CA ASP A 63 3.64 -43.07 0.52
C ASP A 63 4.12 -42.70 1.93
N PRO A 64 3.41 -43.11 3.00
CA PRO A 64 3.75 -42.78 4.38
C PRO A 64 5.22 -43.02 4.77
N ARG A 65 5.89 -44.02 4.17
CA ARG A 65 7.29 -44.33 4.45
C ARG A 65 8.26 -43.21 4.03
N TYR A 66 7.90 -42.44 3.01
CA TYR A 66 8.73 -41.35 2.48
C TYR A 66 8.34 -39.98 3.04
N ARG A 67 7.14 -39.81 3.62
CA ARG A 67 6.68 -38.53 4.16
C ARG A 67 7.65 -37.92 5.16
N ARG A 68 8.17 -38.73 6.09
CA ARG A 68 9.14 -38.25 7.11
C ARG A 68 10.46 -37.80 6.49
N VAL A 69 10.89 -38.49 5.42
CA VAL A 69 12.11 -38.15 4.68
C VAL A 69 11.89 -36.90 3.84
N LEU A 70 10.70 -36.63 3.29
CA LEU A 70 10.45 -35.40 2.53
C LEU A 70 10.15 -34.20 3.44
N ALA A 71 9.59 -34.43 4.62
CA ALA A 71 9.20 -33.39 5.56
C ALA A 71 10.33 -32.42 5.94
N HIS A 72 11.59 -32.88 6.03
CA HIS A 72 12.71 -31.99 6.35
C HIS A 72 13.01 -30.94 5.25
N THR A 73 12.56 -31.18 4.01
CA THR A 73 12.76 -30.29 2.86
C THR A 73 11.62 -29.29 2.77
N ASP A 74 10.39 -29.76 2.99
CA ASP A 74 9.19 -28.94 2.79
C ASP A 74 8.85 -28.11 4.03
N LYS A 75 9.22 -28.58 5.23
CA LYS A 75 8.92 -27.89 6.49
C LYS A 75 9.51 -26.47 6.55
N PRO A 76 10.79 -26.21 6.20
CA PRO A 76 11.33 -24.86 6.20
C PRO A 76 10.56 -23.90 5.29
N LEU A 77 10.12 -24.37 4.12
CA LEU A 77 9.31 -23.59 3.20
C LEU A 77 7.91 -23.31 3.79
N ALA A 78 7.27 -24.32 4.38
CA ALA A 78 5.97 -24.16 5.04
C ALA A 78 6.04 -23.22 6.26
N ASP A 79 7.14 -23.26 7.02
CA ASP A 79 7.40 -22.33 8.13
C ASP A 79 7.60 -20.89 7.62
N ALA A 80 8.35 -20.71 6.52
CA ALA A 80 8.54 -19.41 5.89
C ALA A 80 7.22 -18.83 5.34
N ILE A 81 6.40 -19.65 4.67
CA ILE A 81 5.09 -19.23 4.18
C ILE A 81 4.18 -18.82 5.34
N ARG A 82 4.12 -19.60 6.42
CA ARG A 82 3.34 -19.25 7.62
C ARG A 82 3.80 -17.95 8.26
N THR A 83 5.11 -17.75 8.36
CA THR A 83 5.70 -16.50 8.87
C THR A 83 5.28 -15.30 8.01
N ARG A 84 5.35 -15.45 6.69
CA ARG A 84 4.93 -14.39 5.76
C ARG A 84 3.43 -14.11 5.83
N LEU A 85 2.60 -15.15 5.95
CA LEU A 85 1.15 -15.02 6.11
C LEU A 85 0.80 -14.25 7.39
N ALA A 86 1.47 -14.52 8.51
CA ALA A 86 1.24 -13.80 9.75
C ALA A 86 1.52 -12.29 9.61
N VAL A 87 2.61 -11.93 8.93
CA VAL A 87 2.93 -10.53 8.62
C VAL A 87 1.86 -9.89 7.73
N ILE A 88 1.41 -10.59 6.69
CA ILE A 88 0.36 -10.08 5.79
C ILE A 88 -0.97 -9.89 6.53
N GLU A 89 -1.32 -10.82 7.42
CA GLU A 89 -2.55 -10.72 8.21
C GLU A 89 -2.52 -9.54 9.18
N ASP A 90 -1.38 -9.29 9.83
CA ASP A 90 -1.19 -8.11 10.69
C ASP A 90 -1.23 -6.80 9.88
N GLU A 91 -0.59 -6.73 8.72
CA GLU A 91 -0.68 -5.56 7.85
C GLU A 91 -2.12 -5.32 7.37
N LEU A 92 -2.83 -6.36 6.93
CA LEU A 92 -4.24 -6.27 6.51
C LEU A 92 -5.18 -5.87 7.65
N ALA A 93 -4.85 -6.20 8.90
CA ALA A 93 -5.63 -5.77 10.05
C ALA A 93 -5.50 -4.27 10.33
N ARG A 94 -4.32 -3.69 10.06
CA ARG A 94 -4.02 -2.27 10.29
C ARG A 94 -4.36 -1.35 9.10
N LEU A 95 -4.49 -1.92 7.90
CA LEU A 95 -4.66 -1.16 6.67
C LEU A 95 -6.00 -0.39 6.56
N PRO A 96 -7.16 -0.91 7.02
CA PRO A 96 -8.41 -0.18 6.98
C PRO A 96 -8.35 1.17 7.69
N ASP A 97 -7.78 1.22 8.90
CA ASP A 97 -7.64 2.46 9.67
C ASP A 97 -6.73 3.47 8.94
N ARG A 98 -5.67 2.97 8.29
CA ARG A 98 -4.76 3.79 7.48
C ARG A 98 -5.45 4.36 6.23
N LEU A 99 -6.31 3.57 5.59
CA LEU A 99 -7.10 4.01 4.44
C LEU A 99 -8.08 5.11 4.84
N VAL A 100 -8.83 4.91 5.94
CA VAL A 100 -9.74 5.92 6.47
C VAL A 100 -9.00 7.22 6.77
N ALA A 101 -7.88 7.16 7.49
CA ALA A 101 -7.09 8.35 7.80
C ALA A 101 -6.56 9.06 6.54
N ALA A 102 -6.16 8.32 5.51
CA ALA A 102 -5.72 8.91 4.24
C ALA A 102 -6.88 9.53 3.45
N GLU A 103 -8.06 8.93 3.47
CA GLU A 103 -9.28 9.47 2.85
C GLU A 103 -9.70 10.78 3.54
N GLU A 104 -9.75 10.80 4.88
CA GLU A 104 -10.03 12.01 5.66
C GLU A 104 -9.03 13.13 5.38
N PHE A 105 -7.74 12.80 5.26
CA PHE A 105 -6.71 13.77 4.93
C PHE A 105 -6.86 14.34 3.52
N VAL A 106 -7.19 13.51 2.53
CA VAL A 106 -7.49 13.99 1.17
C VAL A 106 -8.69 14.95 1.19
N GLU A 107 -9.77 14.61 1.90
CA GLU A 107 -10.93 15.49 2.03
C GLU A 107 -10.59 16.84 2.67
N GLU A 108 -9.71 16.86 3.68
CA GLU A 108 -9.22 18.09 4.29
C GLU A 108 -8.44 18.96 3.29
N CYS A 109 -7.48 18.37 2.57
CA CYS A 109 -6.74 19.08 1.53
C CYS A 109 -7.65 19.60 0.40
N GLU A 110 -8.69 18.85 0.04
CA GLU A 110 -9.67 19.29 -0.96
C GLU A 110 -10.44 20.53 -0.49
N ARG A 111 -10.87 20.55 0.77
CA ARG A 111 -11.55 21.71 1.37
C ARG A 111 -10.64 22.94 1.39
N GLU A 112 -9.41 22.78 1.91
CA GLU A 112 -8.43 23.86 2.02
C GLU A 112 -8.09 24.46 0.65
N HIS A 113 -7.74 23.61 -0.34
CA HIS A 113 -7.43 24.08 -1.69
C HIS A 113 -8.64 24.78 -2.34
N ALA A 114 -9.86 24.28 -2.11
CA ALA A 114 -11.07 24.91 -2.63
C ALA A 114 -11.37 26.27 -1.97
N GLU A 115 -11.11 26.41 -0.66
CA GLU A 115 -11.22 27.67 0.07
C GLU A 115 -10.23 28.70 -0.45
N LEU A 116 -8.96 28.32 -0.56
CA LEU A 116 -7.92 29.18 -1.12
C LEU A 116 -8.31 29.64 -2.52
N LYS A 117 -8.69 28.72 -3.41
CA LYS A 117 -9.09 29.06 -4.79
C LYS A 117 -10.31 30.00 -4.87
N ARG A 118 -11.24 29.95 -3.91
CA ARG A 118 -12.39 30.90 -3.86
C ARG A 118 -12.00 32.27 -3.33
N SER A 119 -10.92 32.35 -2.55
CA SER A 119 -10.38 33.59 -1.99
C SER A 119 -9.33 34.26 -2.89
N ALA A 120 -8.92 33.60 -3.97
CA ALA A 120 -8.08 34.12 -5.06
C ALA A 120 -8.89 35.04 -5.98
#